data_AF-A0A6J1K2K4-F1
#
_entry.id   AF-A0A6J1K2K4-F1
#
_cell.length_a   1.000
_cell.length_b   1.000
_cell.length_c   1.000
_cell.angle_alpha   90.00
_cell.angle_beta   90.00
_cell.angle_gamma   90.00
#
_symmetry.space_group_name_H-M   'P 1'
#
loop_
_entity.id
_entity.type
_entity.pdbx_description
1 polymer ?
#
loop_
_entity_poly.entity_id
_entity_poly.type
_entity_poly.pdbx_seq_one_letter_code
_entity_poly.pdbx_strand_id
1 'polypeptide(L)'
;MAQKSLIYTFVARGTVILAEYTEYSGNFNSIAFQCLQKLPSANNKFTYNCDGHTFNYLVDNGYTYCVVATESAGRQVPIAFLERIKDDFVSKYGGGKAATAPANSLNKEFRSKLKEHMQYCVDNPEEISKLAKVKAQVSEVKGVMMENIEKVLDRGEKIELLVDKTENLHNQAQDFKTSGTKIRRKMWLQNMKIKLIVLGILIALILIIVLSVCHGFNCGGK
;
A
#
# COMPACT_ATOMS: atom_id res chain seq x y z
N MET A 1 -23.09 -0.73 -22.10
CA MET A 1 -22.77 -1.26 -20.77
C MET A 1 -21.97 -0.19 -20.04
N ALA A 2 -22.43 0.30 -18.89
CA ALA A 2 -21.67 1.29 -18.13
C ALA A 2 -20.35 0.65 -17.67
N GLN A 3 -19.22 1.17 -18.12
CA GLN A 3 -17.92 0.77 -17.61
C GLN A 3 -17.90 1.14 -16.13
N LYS A 4 -17.78 0.13 -15.25
CA LYS A 4 -17.73 0.35 -13.80
C LYS A 4 -16.53 1.25 -13.49
N SER A 5 -16.77 2.27 -12.66
CA SER A 5 -15.82 3.36 -12.41
C SER A 5 -14.83 3.05 -11.27
N LEU A 6 -15.12 2.05 -10.45
CA LEU A 6 -14.27 1.54 -9.38
C LEU A 6 -13.81 0.12 -9.74
N ILE A 7 -12.50 -0.13 -9.64
CA ILE A 7 -11.84 -1.29 -10.26
C ILE A 7 -11.32 -2.27 -9.21
N TYR A 8 -10.51 -1.78 -8.28
CA TYR A 8 -9.86 -2.58 -7.24
C TYR A 8 -9.90 -1.83 -5.92
N THR A 9 -10.03 -2.56 -4.80
CA THR A 9 -9.99 -1.98 -3.46
C THR A 9 -9.35 -2.93 -2.45
N PHE A 10 -8.74 -2.36 -1.42
CA PHE A 10 -8.28 -3.12 -0.26
C PHE A 10 -8.32 -2.32 1.03
N VAL A 11 -8.22 -3.04 2.15
CA VAL A 11 -7.87 -2.51 3.47
C VAL A 11 -6.58 -3.20 3.95
N ALA A 12 -5.62 -2.41 4.40
CA ALA A 12 -4.33 -2.88 4.89
C ALA A 12 -4.00 -2.34 6.28
N ARG A 13 -3.17 -3.08 7.03
CA ARG A 13 -2.50 -2.61 8.25
C ARG A 13 -1.02 -2.44 7.93
N GLY A 14 -0.52 -1.20 7.95
CA GLY A 14 0.76 -0.88 7.33
C GLY A 14 0.79 -1.39 5.90
N THR A 15 1.68 -2.35 5.60
CA THR A 15 1.81 -2.96 4.27
C THR A 15 1.15 -4.33 4.14
N VAL A 16 0.41 -4.79 5.16
CA VAL A 16 -0.26 -6.09 5.14
C VAL A 16 -1.71 -5.92 4.72
N ILE A 17 -2.07 -6.38 3.51
CA ILE A 17 -3.47 -6.42 3.07
C ILE A 17 -4.25 -7.43 3.92
N LEU A 18 -5.35 -6.95 4.52
CA LEU A 18 -6.23 -7.74 5.38
C LEU A 18 -7.45 -8.25 4.62
N ALA A 19 -7.98 -7.41 3.73
CA ALA A 19 -9.07 -7.74 2.82
C ALA A 19 -8.96 -6.95 1.52
N GLU A 20 -9.37 -7.55 0.40
CA GLU A 20 -9.36 -6.93 -0.92
C GLU A 20 -10.50 -7.44 -1.81
N TYR A 21 -10.85 -6.63 -2.80
CA TYR A 21 -11.86 -6.96 -3.79
C TYR A 21 -11.53 -6.36 -5.16
N THR A 22 -11.71 -7.16 -6.20
CA THR A 22 -11.71 -6.76 -7.61
C THR A 22 -12.71 -7.64 -8.36
N GLU A 23 -13.32 -7.08 -9.40
CA GLU A 23 -13.97 -7.86 -10.46
C GLU A 23 -13.13 -7.90 -11.73
N TYR A 24 -12.08 -7.09 -11.81
CA TYR A 24 -11.25 -6.89 -12.99
C TYR A 24 -10.00 -7.75 -12.96
N SER A 25 -9.59 -8.21 -14.14
CA SER A 25 -8.26 -8.74 -14.37
C SER A 25 -7.27 -7.64 -14.77
N GLY A 26 -5.98 -7.90 -14.61
CA GLY A 26 -4.92 -6.92 -14.84
C GLY A 26 -3.94 -6.87 -13.67
N ASN A 27 -3.05 -5.87 -13.68
CA ASN A 27 -2.01 -5.67 -12.67
C ASN A 27 -2.33 -4.56 -11.64
N PHE A 28 -3.58 -4.07 -11.58
CA PHE A 28 -4.00 -3.02 -10.65
C PHE A 28 -3.66 -3.33 -9.19
N ASN A 29 -3.82 -4.58 -8.76
CA ASN A 29 -3.47 -5.04 -7.42
C ASN A 29 -1.98 -4.88 -7.11
N SER A 30 -1.12 -5.24 -8.08
CA SER A 30 0.33 -5.17 -7.94
C SER A 30 0.80 -3.72 -7.86
N ILE A 31 0.28 -2.86 -8.74
CA ILE A 31 0.60 -1.43 -8.76
C ILE A 31 0.13 -0.76 -7.47
N ALA A 32 -1.10 -1.05 -7.04
CA ALA A 32 -1.65 -0.49 -5.81
C ALA A 32 -0.84 -0.92 -4.57
N PHE A 33 -0.37 -2.17 -4.55
CA PHE A 33 0.52 -2.65 -3.50
C PHE A 33 1.89 -1.98 -3.51
N GLN A 34 2.48 -1.73 -4.69
CA GLN A 34 3.75 -0.99 -4.79
C GLN A 34 3.61 0.44 -4.24
N CYS A 35 2.53 1.13 -4.61
CA CYS A 35 2.20 2.43 -4.04
C CYS A 35 2.07 2.37 -2.51
N LEU A 36 1.38 1.36 -1.98
CA LEU A 36 1.23 1.15 -0.53
C LEU A 36 2.58 1.07 0.20
N GLN A 37 3.61 0.45 -0.41
CA GLN A 37 4.96 0.36 0.21
C GLN A 37 5.64 1.72 0.35
N LYS A 38 5.24 2.70 -0.45
CA LYS A 38 5.87 4.03 -0.53
C LYS A 38 5.05 5.11 0.18
N LEU A 39 3.85 4.80 0.66
CA LEU A 39 3.00 5.75 1.35
C LEU A 39 3.63 6.21 2.67
N PRO A 40 3.61 7.52 2.97
CA PRO A 40 3.90 8.03 4.30
C PRO A 40 2.93 7.43 5.33
N SER A 41 3.43 7.19 6.55
CA SER A 41 2.59 6.64 7.64
C SER A 41 1.70 7.67 8.32
N ALA A 42 1.82 8.95 7.98
CA ALA A 42 1.01 10.02 8.57
C ALA A 42 -0.43 9.96 8.04
N ASN A 43 -1.40 10.24 8.91
CA ASN A 43 -2.81 10.31 8.53
C ASN A 43 -2.99 11.33 7.40
N ASN A 44 -3.28 10.84 6.20
CA ASN A 44 -3.39 11.68 5.01
C ASN A 44 -4.16 10.96 3.89
N LYS A 45 -4.59 11.73 2.89
CA LYS A 45 -5.17 11.24 1.64
C LYS A 45 -4.17 11.41 0.51
N PHE A 46 -3.99 10.37 -0.30
CA PHE A 46 -3.08 10.37 -1.44
C PHE A 46 -3.81 9.90 -2.70
N THR A 47 -3.53 10.54 -3.83
CA THR A 47 -3.99 10.09 -5.15
C THR A 47 -2.81 10.03 -6.09
N TYR A 48 -2.59 8.86 -6.70
CA TYR A 48 -1.63 8.68 -7.79
C TYR A 48 -2.35 8.47 -9.11
N ASN A 49 -2.01 9.28 -10.12
CA ASN A 49 -2.58 9.14 -11.46
C ASN A 49 -1.67 8.28 -12.34
N CYS A 50 -2.27 7.41 -13.16
CA CYS A 50 -1.60 6.52 -14.11
C CYS A 50 -2.57 6.17 -15.24
N ASP A 51 -2.25 6.50 -16.50
CA ASP A 51 -2.93 6.01 -17.70
C ASP A 51 -4.47 5.97 -17.63
N GLY A 52 -5.11 7.11 -17.31
CA GLY A 52 -6.58 7.21 -17.23
C GLY A 52 -7.19 6.58 -15.96
N HIS A 53 -6.35 6.18 -15.00
CA HIS A 53 -6.72 5.61 -13.72
C HIS A 53 -6.15 6.41 -12.56
N THR A 54 -6.83 6.33 -11.43
CA THR A 54 -6.43 6.96 -10.16
C THR A 54 -6.33 5.89 -9.07
N PHE A 55 -5.23 5.89 -8.35
CA PHE A 55 -4.99 5.06 -7.18
C PHE A 55 -5.13 5.94 -5.94
N ASN A 56 -6.22 5.74 -5.21
CA ASN A 56 -6.62 6.63 -4.12
C ASN A 56 -6.45 5.94 -2.78
N TYR A 57 -5.80 6.61 -1.83
CA TYR A 57 -5.48 6.07 -0.52
C TYR A 57 -5.97 7.02 0.58
N LEU A 58 -6.48 6.42 1.65
CA LEU A 58 -6.74 7.07 2.93
C LEU A 58 -5.95 6.32 4.00
N VAL A 59 -4.98 7.01 4.61
CA VAL A 59 -4.21 6.49 5.74
C VAL A 59 -4.82 7.06 7.01
N ASP A 60 -5.23 6.19 7.93
CA ASP A 60 -5.81 6.57 9.21
C ASP A 60 -5.47 5.55 10.29
N ASN A 61 -4.86 6.00 11.39
CA ASN A 61 -4.63 5.20 12.60
C ASN A 61 -3.93 3.85 12.35
N GLY A 62 -2.93 3.84 11.45
CA GLY A 62 -2.15 2.64 11.11
C GLY A 62 -2.81 1.70 10.11
N TYR A 63 -4.00 2.06 9.62
CA TYR A 63 -4.69 1.37 8.54
C TYR A 63 -4.66 2.21 7.26
N THR A 64 -4.63 1.52 6.13
CA THR A 64 -4.69 2.13 4.80
C THR A 64 -5.86 1.55 4.03
N TYR A 65 -6.72 2.43 3.53
CA TYR A 65 -7.84 2.12 2.68
C TYR A 65 -7.49 2.54 1.25
N CYS A 66 -7.75 1.69 0.28
CA CYS A 66 -7.41 1.95 -1.12
C CYS A 66 -8.59 1.73 -2.04
N VAL A 67 -8.72 2.57 -3.07
CA VAL A 67 -9.56 2.30 -4.23
C VAL A 67 -8.89 2.78 -5.51
N VAL A 68 -8.86 1.90 -6.51
CA VAL A 68 -8.46 2.20 -7.88
C VAL A 68 -9.73 2.53 -8.66
N ALA A 69 -9.73 3.66 -9.35
CA ALA A 69 -10.88 4.14 -10.10
C ALA A 69 -10.45 4.65 -11.47
N THR A 70 -11.36 4.63 -12.45
CA THR A 70 -11.16 5.37 -13.69
C THR A 70 -11.15 6.87 -13.40
N GLU A 71 -10.39 7.66 -14.17
CA GLU A 71 -10.41 9.12 -14.02
C GLU A 71 -11.80 9.72 -14.21
N SER A 72 -12.63 9.08 -15.04
CA SER A 72 -14.04 9.45 -15.26
C SER A 72 -14.93 9.33 -14.01
N ALA A 73 -14.51 8.58 -12.98
CA ALA A 73 -15.20 8.52 -11.68
C ALA A 73 -15.19 9.88 -10.96
N GLY A 74 -14.26 10.76 -11.33
CA GLY A 74 -14.00 12.01 -10.63
C GLY A 74 -13.40 11.77 -9.24
N ARG A 75 -13.08 12.86 -8.54
CA ARG A 75 -12.39 12.80 -7.23
C ARG A 75 -13.34 12.47 -6.07
N GLN A 76 -14.61 12.84 -6.19
CA GLN A 76 -15.57 12.72 -5.10
C GLN A 76 -15.94 11.28 -4.79
N VAL A 77 -16.11 10.44 -5.83
CA VAL A 77 -16.54 9.05 -5.68
C VAL A 77 -15.49 8.21 -4.93
N PRO A 78 -14.20 8.20 -5.32
CA PRO A 78 -13.15 7.50 -4.56
C PRO A 78 -13.06 7.96 -3.10
N ILE A 79 -13.11 9.27 -2.85
CA ILE A 79 -13.00 9.82 -1.49
C ILE A 79 -14.18 9.37 -0.63
N ALA A 80 -15.41 9.49 -1.14
CA ALA A 80 -16.60 9.05 -0.40
C ALA A 80 -16.58 7.54 -0.14
N PHE A 81 -16.16 6.75 -1.13
CA PHE A 81 -15.98 5.31 -0.96
C PHE A 81 -14.99 4.99 0.16
N LEU A 82 -13.80 5.62 0.14
CA LEU A 82 -12.76 5.42 1.15
C LEU A 82 -13.24 5.74 2.57
N GLU A 83 -13.97 6.85 2.74
CA GLU A 83 -14.54 7.22 4.05
C GLU A 83 -15.57 6.18 4.53
N ARG A 84 -16.44 5.69 3.63
CA ARG A 84 -17.46 4.68 3.98
C ARG A 84 -16.81 3.37 4.42
N ILE A 85 -15.82 2.86 3.67
CA ILE A 85 -15.15 1.61 4.05
C ILE A 85 -14.32 1.76 5.32
N LYS A 86 -13.75 2.96 5.58
CA LYS A 86 -13.09 3.26 6.85
C LYS A 86 -14.08 3.19 8.00
N ASP A 87 -15.19 3.93 7.91
CA ASP A 87 -16.20 4.00 8.97
C ASP A 87 -16.73 2.58 9.31
N ASP A 88 -17.04 1.76 8.29
CA ASP A 88 -17.47 0.36 8.47
C ASP A 88 -16.36 -0.54 9.06
N PHE A 89 -15.11 -0.40 8.59
CA PHE A 89 -13.99 -1.19 9.09
C PHE A 89 -13.67 -0.85 10.54
N VAL A 90 -13.64 0.43 10.89
CA VAL A 90 -13.37 0.90 12.27
C VAL A 90 -14.50 0.48 13.20
N SER A 91 -15.76 0.59 12.78
CA SER A 91 -16.91 0.11 13.56
C SER A 91 -16.78 -1.37 13.91
N LYS A 92 -16.36 -2.20 12.95
CA LYS A 92 -16.27 -3.65 13.14
C LYS A 92 -14.97 -4.11 13.84
N TYR A 93 -13.83 -3.57 13.42
CA TYR A 93 -12.49 -4.04 13.78
C TYR A 93 -11.63 -3.04 14.56
N GLY A 94 -12.20 -1.88 14.92
CA GLY A 94 -11.57 -0.90 15.80
C GLY A 94 -11.23 -1.47 17.19
N GLY A 95 -10.50 -0.68 17.98
CA GLY A 95 -10.04 -1.10 19.32
C GLY A 95 -9.02 -2.24 19.29
N GLY A 96 -8.29 -2.42 18.18
CA GLY A 96 -7.20 -3.38 18.07
C GLY A 96 -7.59 -4.78 17.58
N LYS A 97 -8.86 -5.05 17.25
CA LYS A 97 -9.30 -6.38 16.77
C LYS A 97 -8.60 -6.82 15.47
N ALA A 98 -8.18 -5.88 14.62
CA ALA A 98 -7.38 -6.15 13.43
C ALA A 98 -5.87 -5.96 13.60
N ALA A 99 -5.38 -5.63 14.81
CA ALA A 99 -3.97 -5.29 15.04
C ALA A 99 -3.02 -6.47 14.77
N THR A 100 -3.48 -7.71 14.94
CA THR A 100 -2.70 -8.95 14.73
C THR A 100 -3.22 -9.83 13.58
N ALA A 101 -4.25 -9.37 12.86
CA ALA A 101 -4.84 -10.11 11.74
C ALA A 101 -3.77 -10.47 10.69
N PRO A 102 -3.68 -11.75 10.26
CA PRO A 102 -2.81 -12.17 9.17
C PRO A 102 -3.24 -11.59 7.82
N ALA A 103 -2.35 -11.69 6.84
CA ALA A 103 -2.66 -11.29 5.47
C ALA A 103 -3.90 -12.03 4.95
N ASN A 104 -4.81 -11.31 4.30
CA ASN A 104 -6.04 -11.82 3.69
C ASN A 104 -7.00 -12.55 4.64
N SER A 105 -6.78 -12.52 5.96
CA SER A 105 -7.62 -13.26 6.91
C SER A 105 -9.03 -12.70 7.04
N LEU A 106 -9.22 -11.41 6.69
CA LEU A 106 -10.52 -10.74 6.79
C LEU A 106 -11.32 -10.82 5.48
N ASN A 107 -10.76 -11.41 4.40
CA ASN A 107 -11.47 -11.54 3.12
C ASN A 107 -12.81 -12.25 3.24
N LYS A 108 -12.89 -13.31 4.05
CA LYS A 108 -14.14 -14.08 4.22
C LYS A 108 -15.31 -13.21 4.68
N GLU A 109 -15.03 -12.19 5.48
CA GLU A 109 -16.06 -11.37 6.11
C GLU A 109 -16.21 -9.98 5.49
N PHE A 110 -15.10 -9.35 5.08
CA PHE A 110 -15.09 -7.95 4.68
C PHE A 110 -15.11 -7.76 3.15
N ARG A 111 -14.80 -8.81 2.37
CA ARG A 111 -14.83 -8.75 0.90
C ARG A 111 -16.22 -8.43 0.35
N SER A 112 -17.27 -8.98 0.95
CA SER A 112 -18.66 -8.68 0.56
C SER A 112 -19.01 -7.21 0.81
N LYS A 113 -18.52 -6.63 1.91
CA LYS A 113 -18.71 -5.21 2.22
C LYS A 113 -17.97 -4.29 1.25
N LEU A 114 -16.73 -4.63 0.88
CA LEU A 114 -16.00 -3.91 -0.17
C LEU A 114 -16.78 -3.90 -1.50
N LYS A 115 -17.32 -5.07 -1.90
CA LYS A 115 -18.17 -5.19 -3.08
C LYS A 115 -19.43 -4.32 -2.97
N GLU A 116 -20.15 -4.43 -1.86
CA GLU A 116 -21.39 -3.69 -1.60
C GLU A 116 -21.16 -2.18 -1.68
N HIS A 117 -20.10 -1.67 -1.07
CA HIS A 117 -19.77 -0.25 -1.13
C HIS A 117 -19.37 0.20 -2.54
N MET A 118 -18.63 -0.61 -3.31
CA MET A 118 -18.29 -0.26 -4.69
C MET A 118 -19.56 -0.14 -5.54
N GLN A 119 -20.46 -1.12 -5.42
CA GLN A 119 -21.74 -1.13 -6.14
C GLN A 119 -22.61 0.05 -5.73
N TYR A 120 -22.74 0.32 -4.43
CA TYR A 120 -23.50 1.45 -3.91
C TYR A 120 -23.00 2.79 -4.46
N CYS A 121 -21.68 2.97 -4.55
CA CYS A 121 -21.10 4.22 -5.04
C CYS A 121 -21.36 4.45 -6.54
N VAL A 122 -21.45 3.36 -7.32
CA VAL A 122 -21.80 3.41 -8.74
C VAL A 122 -23.28 3.67 -8.94
N ASP A 123 -24.14 3.04 -8.12
CA ASP A 123 -25.60 3.12 -8.28
C ASP A 123 -26.20 4.43 -7.74
N ASN A 124 -25.51 5.13 -6.83
CA ASN A 124 -26.04 6.31 -6.13
C ASN A 124 -25.14 7.57 -6.30
N PRO A 125 -24.84 8.02 -7.52
CA PRO A 125 -23.86 9.09 -7.76
C PRO A 125 -24.25 10.44 -7.13
N GLU A 126 -25.54 10.77 -7.07
CA GLU A 126 -26.00 12.03 -6.47
C GLU A 126 -25.78 12.09 -4.95
N GLU A 127 -26.11 11.00 -4.25
CA GLU A 127 -25.90 10.90 -2.81
C GLU A 127 -24.41 10.91 -2.48
N ILE A 128 -23.61 10.17 -3.26
CA ILE A 128 -22.16 10.16 -3.11
C ILE A 128 -21.57 11.55 -3.32
N SER A 129 -22.03 12.33 -4.31
CA SER A 129 -21.55 13.70 -4.50
C SER A 129 -21.89 14.60 -3.29
N LYS A 130 -23.10 14.48 -2.73
CA LYS A 130 -23.50 15.21 -1.52
C LYS A 130 -22.65 14.80 -0.32
N LEU A 131 -22.49 13.50 -0.08
CA LEU A 131 -21.67 12.96 1.00
C LEU A 131 -20.21 13.40 0.87
N ALA A 132 -19.64 13.34 -0.33
CA ALA A 132 -18.28 13.78 -0.61
C ALA A 132 -18.10 15.27 -0.30
N LYS A 133 -19.07 16.12 -0.65
CA LYS A 133 -19.03 17.56 -0.32
C LYS A 133 -19.05 17.79 1.18
N VAL A 134 -19.94 17.11 1.91
CA VAL A 134 -20.03 17.24 3.39
C VAL A 134 -18.75 16.72 4.05
N LYS A 135 -18.28 15.51 3.67
CA LYS A 135 -17.07 14.93 4.23
C LYS A 135 -15.82 15.74 3.86
N ALA A 136 -15.78 16.41 2.70
CA ALA A 136 -14.70 17.32 2.35
C ALA A 136 -14.65 18.57 3.25
N GLN A 137 -15.79 19.04 3.75
CA GLN A 137 -15.86 20.16 4.70
C GLN A 137 -15.47 19.75 6.13
N VAL A 138 -15.66 18.49 6.50
CA VAL A 138 -15.48 17.98 7.87
C VAL A 138 -14.19 17.17 8.04
N SER A 139 -13.52 16.78 6.96
CA SER A 139 -12.31 15.97 7.04
C SER A 139 -11.15 16.78 7.61
N GLU A 140 -10.72 16.42 8.82
CA GLU A 140 -9.52 16.97 9.49
C GLU A 140 -8.20 16.53 8.82
N VAL A 141 -8.28 15.60 7.87
CA VAL A 141 -7.13 15.12 7.13
C VAL A 141 -6.63 16.25 6.24
N LYS A 142 -5.33 16.56 6.34
CA LYS A 142 -4.65 17.55 5.48
C LYS A 142 -5.02 17.24 4.02
N GLY A 143 -5.20 18.29 3.21
CA GLY A 143 -5.76 18.17 1.85
C GLY A 143 -5.13 17.03 1.01
N VAL A 144 -5.91 16.52 0.05
CA VAL A 144 -5.50 15.37 -0.77
C VAL A 144 -4.20 15.67 -1.53
N MET A 145 -3.15 14.90 -1.25
CA MET A 145 -1.88 14.98 -1.96
C MET A 145 -2.01 14.23 -3.29
N MET A 146 -1.73 14.92 -4.41
CA MET A 146 -1.84 14.35 -5.75
C MET A 146 -0.49 14.31 -6.44
N GLU A 147 -0.10 13.13 -6.91
CA GLU A 147 1.16 12.94 -7.63
C GLU A 147 0.95 11.99 -8.82
N ASN A 148 1.90 11.97 -9.76
CA ASN A 148 1.92 10.95 -10.81
C ASN A 148 2.59 9.70 -10.24
N ILE A 149 2.04 8.52 -10.57
CA ILE A 149 2.57 7.24 -10.08
C ILE A 149 4.04 7.03 -10.43
N GLU A 150 4.50 7.55 -11.56
CA GLU A 150 5.89 7.46 -12.01
C GLU A 150 6.85 8.18 -11.08
N LYS A 151 6.39 9.13 -10.26
CA LYS A 151 7.25 9.81 -9.29
C LYS A 151 7.55 8.93 -8.07
N VAL A 152 6.70 7.94 -7.82
CA VAL A 152 6.71 7.11 -6.62
C VAL A 152 7.30 5.72 -6.88
N LEU A 153 7.11 5.19 -8.09
CA LEU A 153 7.63 3.90 -8.51
C LEU A 153 9.10 3.98 -8.96
N ASP A 154 9.89 2.96 -8.58
CA ASP A 154 11.28 2.86 -9.00
C ASP A 154 11.39 2.57 -10.51
N ARG A 155 12.49 2.95 -11.18
CA ARG A 155 12.65 2.77 -12.65
C ARG A 155 12.37 1.35 -13.16
N GLY A 156 12.66 0.32 -12.36
CA GLY A 156 12.35 -1.08 -12.71
C GLY A 156 10.88 -1.45 -12.54
N GLU A 157 10.17 -0.79 -11.63
CA GLU A 157 8.72 -0.97 -11.39
C GLU A 157 7.89 -0.24 -12.46
N LYS A 158 8.43 0.85 -13.04
CA LYS A 158 7.85 1.57 -14.19
C LYS A 158 7.80 0.77 -15.49
N ILE A 159 8.56 -0.32 -15.63
CA ILE A 159 8.52 -1.14 -16.86
C ILE A 159 7.27 -2.01 -16.89
N GLU A 160 6.68 -2.31 -15.73
CA GLU A 160 5.47 -3.11 -15.57
C GLU A 160 4.22 -2.23 -15.36
N LEU A 161 4.17 -1.03 -15.96
CA LEU A 161 3.03 -0.10 -15.85
C LEU A 161 1.72 -0.72 -16.35
N LEU A 162 0.62 0.01 -16.19
CA LEU A 162 -0.75 -0.47 -16.16
C LEU A 162 -1.10 -1.37 -17.37
N VAL A 163 -1.39 -2.64 -17.07
CA VAL A 163 -1.88 -3.64 -18.02
C VAL A 163 -3.32 -3.93 -17.65
N ASP A 164 -4.23 -3.31 -18.39
CA ASP A 164 -5.66 -3.58 -18.29
C ASP A 164 -6.02 -4.81 -19.12
N LYS A 165 -6.79 -5.72 -18.53
CA LYS A 165 -7.45 -6.82 -19.25
C LYS A 165 -8.94 -6.68 -18.99
N THR A 166 -9.68 -6.40 -20.05
CA THR A 166 -11.11 -6.05 -20.02
C THR A 166 -12.04 -7.21 -19.59
N GLU A 167 -11.52 -8.29 -19.01
CA GLU A 167 -12.30 -9.46 -18.61
C GLU A 167 -12.58 -9.48 -17.10
N ASN A 168 -13.85 -9.72 -16.76
CA ASN A 168 -14.29 -9.96 -15.39
C ASN A 168 -13.80 -11.34 -14.94
N LEU A 169 -12.75 -11.40 -14.10
CA LEU A 169 -12.20 -12.67 -13.63
C LEU A 169 -12.17 -12.75 -12.11
N HIS A 170 -12.79 -13.83 -11.63
CA HIS A 170 -12.77 -14.27 -10.25
C HIS A 170 -11.64 -15.29 -10.08
N ASN A 171 -10.54 -14.88 -9.43
CA ASN A 171 -9.58 -15.71 -8.66
C ASN A 171 -8.16 -15.15 -8.77
N GLN A 172 -7.76 -14.27 -7.84
CA GLN A 172 -6.35 -14.07 -7.50
C GLN A 172 -6.21 -13.86 -6.00
N ALA A 173 -6.18 -14.95 -5.24
CA ALA A 173 -5.72 -14.95 -3.85
C ALA A 173 -4.24 -15.42 -3.72
N GLN A 174 -3.65 -15.90 -4.81
CA GLN A 174 -2.36 -16.60 -4.79
C GLN A 174 -1.17 -15.70 -5.20
N ASP A 175 -1.38 -14.70 -6.06
CA ASP A 175 -0.30 -13.81 -6.53
C ASP A 175 0.18 -12.80 -5.47
N PHE A 176 -0.62 -12.57 -4.43
CA PHE A 176 -0.25 -11.68 -3.34
C PHE A 176 0.83 -12.28 -2.41
N LYS A 177 0.85 -13.61 -2.29
CA LYS A 177 1.87 -14.33 -1.49
C LYS A 177 3.24 -14.25 -2.16
N THR A 178 3.30 -14.20 -3.49
CA THR A 178 4.54 -14.20 -4.28
C THR A 178 5.11 -12.79 -4.48
N SER A 179 4.27 -11.76 -4.67
CA SER A 179 4.75 -10.37 -4.86
C SER A 179 5.19 -9.71 -3.55
N GLY A 180 4.43 -9.90 -2.46
CA GLY A 180 4.80 -9.39 -1.13
C GLY A 180 6.07 -10.05 -0.58
N THR A 181 6.29 -11.34 -0.83
CA THR A 181 7.51 -12.04 -0.35
C THR A 181 8.75 -11.69 -1.17
N LYS A 182 8.64 -11.46 -2.49
CA LYS A 182 9.78 -11.01 -3.30
C LYS A 182 10.27 -9.62 -2.88
N ILE A 183 9.36 -8.68 -2.61
CA ILE A 183 9.71 -7.33 -2.14
C ILE A 183 10.23 -7.36 -0.71
N ARG A 184 9.58 -8.11 0.20
CA ARG A 184 10.05 -8.28 1.59
C ARG A 184 11.42 -8.95 1.65
N ARG A 185 11.72 -9.89 0.75
CA ARG A 185 13.07 -10.46 0.58
C ARG A 185 14.07 -9.43 0.08
N LYS A 186 13.70 -8.57 -0.89
CA LYS A 186 14.57 -7.49 -1.38
C LYS A 186 14.94 -6.52 -0.25
N MET A 187 13.98 -6.10 0.58
CA MET A 187 14.24 -5.26 1.76
C MET A 187 15.04 -5.99 2.83
N TRP A 188 14.73 -7.27 3.11
CA TRP A 188 15.50 -8.07 4.05
C TRP A 188 16.96 -8.24 3.61
N LEU A 189 17.20 -8.49 2.32
CA LEU A 189 18.54 -8.58 1.73
C LEU A 189 19.27 -7.24 1.77
N GLN A 190 18.60 -6.11 1.53
CA GLN A 190 19.21 -4.78 1.66
C GLN A 190 19.61 -4.51 3.12
N ASN A 191 18.74 -4.80 4.09
CA ASN A 191 19.06 -4.68 5.51
C ASN A 191 20.18 -5.65 5.95
N MET A 192 20.24 -6.87 5.39
CA MET A 192 21.30 -7.84 5.67
C MET A 192 22.65 -7.40 5.08
N LYS A 193 22.67 -6.84 3.87
CA LYS A 193 23.87 -6.26 3.25
C LYS A 193 24.46 -5.16 4.13
N ILE A 194 23.62 -4.24 4.64
CA ILE A 194 24.07 -3.16 5.53
C ILE A 194 24.64 -3.73 6.83
N LYS A 195 23.98 -4.71 7.46
CA LYS A 195 24.48 -5.35 8.70
C LYS A 195 25.82 -6.05 8.51
N LEU A 196 26.04 -6.72 7.37
CA LEU A 196 27.32 -7.38 7.06
C LEU A 196 28.44 -6.37 6.84
N ILE A 197 28.17 -5.24 6.19
CA ILE A 197 29.15 -4.16 6.01
C ILE A 197 29.55 -3.58 7.38
N VAL A 198 28.58 -3.29 8.25
CA VAL A 198 28.84 -2.77 9.60
C VAL A 198 29.66 -3.77 10.44
N LEU A 199 29.34 -5.06 10.36
CA LEU A 199 30.10 -6.11 11.04
C LEU A 199 31.54 -6.21 10.52
N GLY A 200 31.73 -6.11 9.20
CA GLY A 200 33.06 -6.11 8.59
C GLY A 200 33.93 -4.94 9.05
N ILE A 201 33.36 -3.74 9.15
CA ILE A 201 34.06 -2.56 9.69
C ILE A 201 34.44 -2.78 11.15
N LEU A 202 33.53 -3.32 11.97
CA LEU A 202 33.83 -3.64 13.38
C LEU A 202 34.98 -4.63 13.53
N ILE A 203 34.99 -5.71 12.74
CA ILE A 203 36.06 -6.71 12.75
C ILE A 203 37.40 -6.08 12.33
N ALA A 204 37.40 -5.26 11.28
CA ALA A 204 38.61 -4.56 10.84
C ALA A 204 39.17 -3.62 11.91
N LEU A 205 38.31 -2.88 12.61
CA LEU A 205 38.73 -2.01 13.71
C LEU A 205 39.33 -2.82 14.88
N ILE A 206 38.71 -3.95 15.24
CA ILE A 206 39.24 -4.85 16.27
C ILE A 206 40.62 -5.40 15.86
N LEU A 207 40.79 -5.83 14.61
CA LEU A 207 42.07 -6.30 14.10
C LEU A 207 43.15 -5.22 14.14
N ILE A 208 42.82 -3.97 13.78
CA ILE A 208 43.76 -2.85 13.87
C ILE A 208 44.18 -2.60 15.32
N ILE A 209 43.26 -2.64 16.26
CA ILE A 209 43.55 -2.47 17.69
C ILE A 209 44.44 -3.62 18.19
N VAL A 210 44.10 -4.87 17.87
CA VAL A 210 44.89 -6.06 18.26
C VAL A 210 46.29 -5.99 17.66
N LEU A 211 46.43 -5.66 16.38
CA LEU A 211 47.75 -5.52 15.75
C LEU A 211 48.55 -4.37 16.37
N SER A 212 47.91 -3.24 16.69
CA SER A 212 48.59 -2.10 17.32
C SER A 212 49.04 -2.38 18.75
N VAL A 213 48.26 -3.17 19.50
CA VAL A 213 48.58 -3.56 20.89
C VAL A 213 49.54 -4.75 20.93
N CYS A 214 49.38 -5.75 20.06
CA CYS A 214 50.20 -6.96 20.01
C CYS A 214 51.53 -6.77 19.27
N HIS A 215 51.64 -5.84 18.31
CA HIS A 215 52.96 -5.40 17.79
C HIS A 215 53.63 -4.29 18.61
N GLY A 216 53.05 -3.92 19.75
CA GLY A 216 53.64 -2.98 20.70
C GLY A 216 54.81 -3.52 21.53
N PHE A 217 55.20 -4.80 21.44
CA PHE A 217 56.32 -5.35 22.22
C PHE A 217 57.10 -6.44 21.48
N ASN A 218 57.95 -6.07 20.51
CA ASN A 218 59.34 -6.50 20.40
C ASN A 218 59.95 -6.01 19.07
N CYS A 219 60.41 -4.77 19.05
CA CYS A 219 61.46 -4.37 18.11
C CYS A 219 62.67 -3.92 18.94
N GLY A 220 63.74 -4.73 18.88
CA GLY A 220 65.09 -4.32 19.28
C GLY A 220 65.49 -4.78 20.68
N GLY A 221 66.18 -5.91 20.76
CA GLY A 221 66.75 -6.40 22.01
C GLY A 221 67.93 -7.35 21.79
N LYS A 222 68.99 -6.83 21.15
CA LYS A 222 70.37 -7.33 21.00
C LYS A 222 70.59 -8.67 20.29
#